data_AF-A0A950BMP6-F1
#
_entry.id   AF-A0A950BMP6-F1
#
_cell.length_a   1.000
_cell.length_b   1.000
_cell.length_c   1.000
_cell.angle_alpha   90.00
_cell.angle_beta   90.00
_cell.angle_gamma   90.00
#
_symmetry.space_group_name_H-M   'P 1'
#
loop_
_entity.id
_entity.type
_entity.pdbx_description
1 polymer ?
#
loop_
_entity_poly.entity_id
_entity_poly.type
_entity_poly.pdbx_seq_one_letter_code
_entity_poly.pdbx_strand_id
1 'polypeptide(L)'
;MNKPLAVAYYMKENLRQLWSQPNKAQAKRFLKDWIARTEASGIKMLKSFAKTLRDHRERTLAYYNFRISTDPLEGTNNKIKTMKREAYGYRDEEFFT
;
A
#
# COMPACT_ATOMS: atom_id res chain seq x y z
N MET A 1 -13.19 -5.90 -18.58
CA MET A 1 -11.99 -5.52 -17.79
C MET A 1 -12.39 -5.42 -16.33
N ASN A 2 -11.79 -6.21 -15.43
CA ASN A 2 -12.02 -6.09 -13.98
C ASN A 2 -11.40 -4.78 -13.46
N LYS A 3 -12.18 -3.69 -13.50
CA LYS A 3 -11.79 -2.35 -13.05
C LYS A 3 -11.18 -2.35 -11.62
N PRO A 4 -11.69 -3.10 -10.63
CA PRO A 4 -11.11 -3.13 -9.28
C PRO A 4 -9.68 -3.70 -9.24
N LEU A 5 -9.42 -4.73 -10.06
CA LEU A 5 -8.12 -5.40 -10.12
C LEU A 5 -7.05 -4.49 -10.74
N ALA A 6 -7.40 -3.78 -11.81
CA ALA A 6 -6.51 -2.81 -12.45
C ALA A 6 -6.14 -1.67 -11.48
N VAL A 7 -7.13 -1.14 -10.74
CA VAL A 7 -6.91 -0.09 -9.73
C VAL A 7 -6.02 -0.60 -8.59
N ALA A 8 -6.27 -1.80 -8.07
CA ALA A 8 -5.44 -2.39 -7.02
C ALA A 8 -3.99 -2.61 -7.47
N TYR A 9 -3.79 -3.08 -8.70
CA TYR A 9 -2.45 -3.24 -9.27
C TYR A 9 -1.73 -1.90 -9.40
N TYR A 10 -2.41 -0.89 -9.96
CA TYR A 10 -1.88 0.46 -10.10
C TYR A 10 -1.49 1.06 -8.75
N MET A 11 -2.37 1.01 -7.74
CA MET A 11 -2.10 1.56 -6.42
C MET A 11 -0.90 0.90 -5.76
N LYS A 12 -0.74 -0.42 -5.96
CA LYS A 12 0.43 -1.15 -5.48
C LYS A 12 1.73 -0.66 -6.13
N GLU A 13 1.71 -0.47 -7.44
CA GLU A 13 2.89 -0.04 -8.20
C GLU A 13 3.25 1.41 -7.88
N ASN A 14 2.24 2.26 -7.70
CA ASN A 14 2.45 3.62 -7.21
C ASN A 14 3.06 3.61 -5.79
N LEU A 15 2.57 2.76 -4.87
CA LEU A 15 3.12 2.69 -3.51
C LEU A 15 4.62 2.38 -3.47
N ARG A 16 5.15 1.61 -4.42
CA ARG A 16 6.60 1.31 -4.49
C ARG A 16 7.46 2.56 -4.68
N GLN A 17 6.91 3.62 -5.27
CA GLN A 17 7.60 4.90 -5.40
C GLN A 17 7.80 5.61 -4.05
N LEU A 18 7.13 5.17 -2.98
CA LEU A 18 7.32 5.70 -1.64
C LEU A 18 8.78 5.64 -1.19
N TRP A 19 9.47 4.53 -1.48
CA TRP A 19 10.88 4.34 -1.09
C TRP A 19 11.88 4.96 -2.07
N SER A 20 11.41 5.37 -3.25
CA SER A 20 12.20 6.10 -4.24
C SER A 20 12.17 7.62 -4.01
N GLN A 21 11.42 8.11 -3.02
CA GLN A 21 11.41 9.54 -2.70
C GLN A 21 12.79 9.99 -2.20
N PRO A 22 13.24 11.21 -2.52
CA PRO A 22 14.61 11.63 -2.24
C PRO A 22 14.90 11.87 -0.75
N ASN A 23 13.87 12.17 0.05
CA ASN A 23 14.01 12.37 1.49
C ASN A 23 12.71 12.05 2.24
N LYS A 24 12.80 11.98 3.58
CA LYS A 24 11.68 11.67 4.47
C LYS A 24 10.50 12.61 4.33
N ALA A 25 10.75 13.90 4.08
CA ALA A 25 9.68 14.89 3.94
C ALA A 25 8.86 14.66 2.67
N GLN A 26 9.52 14.36 1.54
CA GLN A 26 8.86 13.99 0.29
C GLN A 26 8.13 12.64 0.43
N ALA A 27 8.75 11.65 1.08
CA ALA A 27 8.10 10.37 1.39
C ALA A 27 6.85 10.54 2.25
N LYS A 28 6.88 11.43 3.26
CA LYS A 28 5.72 11.72 4.11
C LYS A 28 4.58 12.37 3.31
N ARG A 29 4.89 13.31 2.42
CA ARG A 29 3.90 13.93 1.52
C ARG A 29 3.31 12.91 0.56
N PHE A 30 4.17 12.12 -0.10
CA PHE A 30 3.76 11.04 -1.00
C PHE A 30 2.83 10.05 -0.28
N LEU A 31 3.22 9.57 0.91
CA LEU A 31 2.44 8.61 1.68
C LEU A 31 1.05 9.16 2.04
N LYS A 32 0.97 10.43 2.44
CA LYS A 32 -0.29 11.09 2.76
C LYS A 32 -1.21 11.16 1.54
N ASP A 33 -0.67 11.56 0.38
CA ASP A 33 -1.41 11.64 -0.87
C ASP A 33 -1.89 10.26 -1.34
N TRP A 34 -1.00 9.26 -1.27
CA TRP A 34 -1.31 7.88 -1.61
C TRP A 34 -2.46 7.33 -0.77
N ILE A 35 -2.44 7.53 0.55
CA ILE A 35 -3.51 7.10 1.46
C ILE A 35 -4.83 7.77 1.08
N ALA A 36 -4.84 9.07 0.82
CA ALA A 36 -6.06 9.80 0.45
C ALA A 36 -6.67 9.29 -0.86
N ARG A 37 -5.86 9.07 -1.91
CA ARG A 37 -6.31 8.50 -3.19
C ARG A 37 -6.84 7.08 -3.03
N THR A 38 -6.17 6.29 -2.20
CA THR A 38 -6.54 4.89 -1.95
C THR A 38 -7.86 4.80 -1.18
N GLU A 39 -8.09 5.71 -0.23
CA GLU A 39 -9.36 5.79 0.48
C GLU A 39 -10.53 6.25 -0.39
N ALA A 40 -10.26 7.16 -1.33
CA ALA A 40 -11.22 7.64 -2.32
C ALA A 40 -11.54 6.60 -3.42
N SER A 41 -10.76 5.52 -3.55
CA SER A 41 -10.96 4.50 -4.59
C SER A 41 -12.26 3.69 -4.48
N GLY A 42 -12.92 3.71 -3.31
CA GLY A 42 -14.13 2.93 -3.04
C GLY A 42 -13.89 1.42 -2.84
N ILE A 43 -12.68 0.92 -3.05
CA ILE A 43 -12.35 -0.51 -2.96
C ILE A 43 -12.05 -0.88 -1.50
N LYS A 44 -12.92 -1.66 -0.85
CA LYS A 44 -12.86 -2.01 0.57
C LYS A 44 -11.48 -2.51 1.03
N MET A 45 -10.87 -3.43 0.27
CA MET A 45 -9.55 -3.98 0.56
C MET A 45 -8.46 -2.89 0.55
N LEU A 46 -8.47 -2.01 -0.44
CA LEU A 46 -7.51 -0.90 -0.54
C LEU A 46 -7.68 0.10 0.61
N LYS A 47 -8.93 0.40 1.00
CA LYS A 47 -9.23 1.25 2.16
C LYS A 47 -8.70 0.66 3.46
N SER A 48 -8.91 -0.65 3.67
CA SER A 48 -8.41 -1.36 4.86
C SER A 48 -6.89 -1.27 4.95
N PHE A 49 -6.20 -1.52 3.83
CA PHE A 49 -4.75 -1.42 3.79
C PHE A 49 -4.24 0.01 3.97
N ALA A 50 -4.90 1.01 3.38
CA ALA A 50 -4.55 2.42 3.59
C ALA A 50 -4.64 2.81 5.06
N LYS A 51 -5.64 2.31 5.80
CA LYS A 51 -5.76 2.48 7.25
C LYS A 51 -4.59 1.85 7.99
N THR A 52 -4.26 0.58 7.70
CA THR A 52 -3.08 -0.07 8.28
C THR A 52 -1.80 0.73 7.96
N LEU A 53 -1.61 1.17 6.72
CA LEU A 53 -0.42 1.91 6.34
C LEU A 53 -0.34 3.27 7.06
N ARG A 54 -1.47 3.93 7.30
CA ARG A 54 -1.56 5.14 8.14
C ARG A 54 -1.10 4.86 9.57
N ASP A 55 -1.59 3.80 10.20
CA ASP A 55 -1.26 3.44 11.58
C ASP A 55 0.24 3.11 11.73
N HIS A 56 0.84 2.56 10.67
CA HIS A 56 2.24 2.17 10.63
C HIS A 56 3.16 3.23 9.99
N ARG A 57 2.66 4.43 9.65
CA ARG A 57 3.39 5.44 8.86
C ARG A 57 4.75 5.81 9.43
N GLU A 58 4.88 5.90 10.76
CA GLU A 58 6.13 6.28 11.42
C GLU A 58 7.21 5.22 11.19
N ARG A 59 6.83 3.93 11.26
CA ARG A 59 7.72 2.80 10.94
C ARG A 59 8.06 2.77 9.47
N THR A 60 7.10 3.01 8.59
CA THR A 60 7.34 3.07 7.14
C THR A 60 8.33 4.20 6.79
N LEU A 61 8.19 5.37 7.41
CA LEU A 61 9.09 6.51 7.22
C LEU A 61 10.40 6.38 8.02
N ALA A 62 10.51 5.39 8.93
CA ALA A 62 11.74 5.11 9.66
C ALA A 62 12.88 4.68 8.73
N TYR A 63 12.54 4.03 7.61
CA TYR A 63 13.46 3.69 6.52
C TYR A 63 14.36 4.87 6.09
N TYR A 64 13.81 6.09 6.12
CA TYR A 64 14.55 7.29 5.72
C TYR A 64 15.52 7.83 6.77
N ASN A 65 15.36 7.47 8.05
CA ASN A 65 16.31 7.87 9.10
C ASN A 65 17.44 6.86 9.24
N PHE A 66 17.14 5.57 9.03
CA PHE A 66 18.09 4.48 9.11
C PHE A 66 18.09 3.76 7.76
N ARG A 67 18.84 4.31 6.79
CA ARG A 67 18.97 3.78 5.40
C ARG A 67 19.49 2.33 5.30
N ILE A 68 19.62 1.60 6.42
CA ILE A 68 20.34 0.34 6.56
C ILE A 68 19.45 -0.80 7.13
N SER A 69 18.28 -0.54 7.76
CA SER A 69 17.43 -1.65 8.23
C SER A 69 16.37 -2.03 7.19
N THR A 70 16.46 -3.27 6.70
CA THR A 70 15.46 -3.93 5.84
C THR A 70 14.17 -4.28 6.59
N ASP A 71 14.20 -4.30 7.91
CA ASP A 71 13.09 -4.68 8.81
C ASP A 71 11.74 -3.99 8.52
N PRO A 72 11.68 -2.64 8.38
CA PRO A 72 10.42 -1.94 8.08
C PRO A 72 9.93 -2.20 6.65
N LEU A 73 10.87 -2.44 5.73
CA LEU A 73 10.60 -2.76 4.32
C LEU A 73 10.02 -4.17 4.19
N GLU A 74 10.54 -5.15 4.92
CA GLU A 74 10.02 -6.52 4.94
C GLU A 74 8.62 -6.60 5.52
N GLY A 75 8.36 -5.90 6.63
CA GLY A 75 7.01 -5.81 7.20
C GLY A 75 6.00 -5.18 6.24
N THR A 76 6.43 -4.19 5.46
CA THR A 76 5.57 -3.55 4.46
C THR A 76 5.38 -4.46 3.23
N ASN A 77 6.45 -5.10 2.75
CA ASN A 77 6.38 -6.06 1.64
C ASN A 77 5.49 -7.26 1.96
N ASN A 78 5.53 -7.78 3.19
CA ASN A 78 4.65 -8.85 3.63
C ASN A 78 3.18 -8.41 3.62
N LYS A 79 2.87 -7.19 4.10
CA LYS A 79 1.50 -6.66 4.03
C LYS A 79 1.02 -6.43 2.59
N ILE A 80 1.88 -5.96 1.69
CA ILE A 80 1.58 -5.85 0.25
C ILE A 80 1.31 -7.24 -0.36
N LYS A 81 2.08 -8.26 0.03
CA LYS A 81 1.90 -9.64 -0.42
C LYS A 81 0.60 -10.24 0.11
N THR A 82 0.24 -9.98 1.37
CA THR A 82 -1.05 -10.37 1.95
C THR A 82 -2.20 -9.70 1.22
N MET A 83 -2.14 -8.38 0.98
CA MET A 83 -3.13 -7.67 0.18
C MET A 83 -3.33 -8.29 -1.20
N LYS A 84 -2.24 -8.68 -1.89
CA LYS A 84 -2.36 -9.37 -3.18
C LYS A 84 -3.13 -10.67 -3.02
N ARG A 85 -2.81 -11.48 -2.02
CA ARG A 85 -3.51 -12.75 -1.75
C ARG A 85 -4.99 -12.54 -1.46
N GLU A 86 -5.32 -11.56 -0.62
CA GLU A 86 -6.70 -11.16 -0.32
C GLU A 86 -7.41 -10.75 -1.62
N ALA A 87 -6.77 -9.93 -2.47
CA ALA A 87 -7.32 -9.52 -3.76
C ALA A 87 -7.64 -10.68 -4.70
N TYR A 88 -6.85 -11.76 -4.63
CA TYR A 88 -7.12 -13.00 -5.35
C TYR A 88 -8.21 -13.84 -4.67
N GLY A 89 -8.31 -13.86 -3.33
CA GLY A 89 -9.39 -14.54 -2.60
C GLY A 89 -10.78 -13.92 -2.84
N TYR A 90 -10.86 -12.58 -2.85
CA TYR A 90 -12.07 -11.86 -3.26
C TYR A 90 -12.48 -12.15 -4.72
N ARG A 91 -11.54 -12.61 -5.57
CA ARG A 91 -11.79 -12.99 -6.96
C ARG A 91 -12.56 -14.30 -7.09
N ASP A 92 -12.44 -15.20 -6.11
CA ASP A 92 -13.23 -16.45 -6.04
C ASP A 92 -14.59 -16.17 -5.38
N GLU A 93 -14.64 -15.39 -4.31
CA GLU A 93 -15.90 -15.11 -3.59
C GLU A 93 -16.91 -14.30 -4.42
N GLU A 94 -16.47 -13.39 -5.30
CA GLU A 94 -17.36 -12.69 -6.26
C GLU A 94 -17.70 -13.51 -7.52
N PHE A 95 -17.06 -14.68 -7.75
CA PHE A 95 -17.31 -15.54 -8.92
C PHE A 95 -18.20 -16.75 -8.62
N PHE A 96 -18.38 -17.09 -7.32
CA PHE A 96 -19.25 -18.18 -6.86
C PHE A 96 -20.54 -17.69 -6.19
N THR A 97 -21.10 -16.55 -6.63
CA THR A 97 -22.46 -16.12 -6.28
C THR A 97 -23.20 -15.60 -7.50
#